data_AF-A0A452ZV15-F1
#
_entry.id   AF-A0A452ZV15-F1
#
_cell.length_a   1.000
_cell.length_b   1.000
_cell.length_c   1.000
_cell.angle_alpha   90.00
_cell.angle_beta   90.00
_cell.angle_gamma   90.00
#
_symmetry.space_group_name_H-M   'P 1'
#
loop_
_entity.id
_entity.type
_entity.pdbx_description
1 polymer ?
#
loop_
_entity_poly.entity_id
_entity_poly.type
_entity_poly.pdbx_seq_one_letter_code
_entity_poly.pdbx_strand_id
1 'polypeptide(L)'
;VHITSPVHRWWRSTSFPSQIPSLCPSCPHNRNQNPERDRGGEKQQQQHHHQMDPAAEMDTGELDALLRAAADFASYPGTHGEDTVRQFLEQFPLPKLLGVLQSQADLPETVETVAACLDKVFSSRYGASLLPSYGEFIQAGLLTNSNSIKQLACKAVVHLLDKAGDIAVAVDTFVQHNLYPLLINCLVEGDEEISAIVLDAIKRLAEIPTGTDIIFPPDGQGLQLNKVAAQSSSMARIRILSLIAKLFGASSCTATAIRDSNLLSLFEDEIKDRKDMLKTLSALEVLYELAEHPHSNMFLLKTSLLQHITDVINDPSADSIVRSRASLISGRLLSSADAFMTIEKS
;
A
#
# COMPACT_ATOMS: atom_id res chain seq x y z
N VAL A 1 -24.09 21.15 -14.12
CA VAL A 1 -23.06 20.55 -14.99
C VAL A 1 -22.14 19.73 -14.11
N HIS A 2 -22.43 18.44 -13.95
CA HIS A 2 -21.61 17.53 -13.16
C HIS A 2 -20.32 17.24 -13.93
N ILE A 3 -19.21 17.81 -13.46
CA ILE A 3 -17.88 17.45 -13.95
C ILE A 3 -17.54 16.10 -13.31
N THR A 4 -17.79 15.01 -14.02
CA THR A 4 -17.28 13.70 -13.64
C THR A 4 -15.76 13.75 -13.79
N SER A 5 -15.04 13.54 -12.68
CA SER A 5 -13.58 13.47 -12.66
C SER A 5 -13.10 12.44 -13.71
N PRO A 6 -11.99 12.69 -14.45
CA PRO A 6 -11.40 11.73 -15.38
C PRO A 6 -11.20 10.34 -14.76
N VAL A 7 -10.93 10.29 -13.45
CA VAL A 7 -10.78 9.07 -12.66
C VAL A 7 -12.10 8.30 -12.52
N HIS A 8 -13.22 8.99 -12.28
CA HIS A 8 -14.55 8.37 -12.22
C HIS A 8 -14.94 7.75 -13.57
N ARG A 9 -14.53 8.38 -14.67
CA ARG A 9 -14.72 7.84 -16.02
C ARG A 9 -13.86 6.61 -16.26
N TRP A 10 -12.62 6.62 -15.77
CA TRP A 10 -11.71 5.49 -15.88
C TRP A 10 -12.20 4.28 -15.07
N TRP A 11 -12.61 4.49 -13.81
CA TRP A 11 -13.19 3.47 -12.93
C TRP A 11 -14.37 2.73 -13.58
N ARG A 12 -15.24 3.46 -14.29
CA ARG A 12 -16.39 2.89 -15.01
C ARG A 12 -16.03 2.17 -16.32
N SER A 13 -14.81 2.34 -16.83
CA SER A 13 -14.36 1.76 -18.10
C SER A 13 -13.47 0.53 -17.95
N THR A 14 -13.02 0.21 -16.73
CA THR A 14 -12.17 -0.96 -16.46
C THR A 14 -12.98 -2.26 -16.62
N SER A 15 -12.50 -3.19 -17.42
CA SER A 15 -13.14 -4.50 -17.64
C SER A 15 -12.45 -5.57 -16.81
N PHE A 16 -13.19 -6.33 -16.00
CA PHE A 16 -12.61 -7.37 -15.16
C PHE A 16 -12.68 -8.77 -15.79
N PRO A 17 -11.75 -9.68 -15.48
CA PRO A 17 -11.79 -11.05 -15.99
C PRO A 17 -13.10 -11.73 -15.63
N SER A 18 -13.76 -12.37 -16.59
CA SER A 18 -15.07 -13.00 -16.41
C SER A 18 -15.01 -14.42 -15.82
N GLN A 19 -13.81 -14.98 -15.62
CA GLN A 19 -13.61 -16.34 -15.12
C GLN A 19 -12.60 -16.37 -13.97
N ILE A 20 -12.87 -17.20 -12.96
CA ILE A 20 -11.95 -17.47 -11.85
C ILE A 20 -10.75 -18.25 -12.43
N PRO A 21 -9.49 -17.81 -12.22
CA PRO A 21 -8.33 -18.56 -12.65
C PRO A 21 -8.30 -19.94 -11.98
N SER A 22 -8.17 -21.00 -12.76
CA SER A 22 -7.99 -22.35 -12.23
C SER A 22 -6.60 -22.47 -11.57
N LEU A 23 -6.55 -22.54 -10.24
CA LEU A 23 -5.34 -22.91 -9.50
C LEU A 23 -5.09 -24.41 -9.68
N CYS A 24 -4.30 -24.79 -10.68
CA CYS A 24 -3.75 -26.15 -10.82
C CYS A 24 -2.27 -26.15 -10.41
N PRO A 25 -1.84 -27.05 -9.51
CA PRO A 25 -0.44 -27.16 -9.14
C PRO A 25 0.26 -28.13 -10.12
N SER A 26 1.25 -27.67 -10.90
CA SER A 26 2.19 -28.57 -11.58
C SER A 26 3.53 -27.90 -11.88
N CYS A 27 4.61 -28.53 -11.39
CA CYS A 27 6.03 -28.21 -11.60
C CYS A 27 6.47 -28.22 -13.09
N PRO A 28 7.62 -27.61 -13.43
CA PRO A 28 8.03 -27.42 -14.82
C PRO A 28 8.74 -28.66 -15.38
N HIS A 29 8.43 -29.00 -16.63
CA HIS A 29 9.31 -29.84 -17.45
C HIS A 29 9.74 -29.12 -18.72
N ASN A 30 11.05 -28.96 -18.77
CA ASN A 30 11.88 -28.41 -19.81
C ASN A 30 11.80 -29.25 -21.09
N ARG A 31 11.57 -28.62 -22.25
CA ARG A 31 12.12 -29.13 -23.52
C ARG A 31 12.18 -28.06 -24.60
N ASN A 32 13.42 -27.62 -24.85
CA ASN A 32 13.88 -27.04 -26.11
C ASN A 32 13.48 -27.90 -27.31
N GLN A 33 12.94 -27.27 -28.36
CA GLN A 33 13.35 -27.51 -29.76
C GLN A 33 12.89 -26.36 -30.68
N ASN A 34 13.77 -26.04 -31.63
CA ASN A 34 13.86 -24.85 -32.49
C ASN A 34 12.86 -24.87 -33.68
N PRO A 35 12.75 -23.78 -34.48
CA PRO A 35 11.60 -23.49 -35.34
C PRO A 35 11.80 -23.96 -36.79
N GLU A 36 10.72 -24.36 -37.44
CA GLU A 36 10.64 -24.43 -38.90
C GLU A 36 9.62 -23.41 -39.42
N ARG A 37 10.11 -22.60 -40.38
CA ARG A 37 9.31 -21.75 -41.25
C ARG A 37 8.48 -22.66 -42.14
N ASP A 38 7.20 -22.34 -42.32
CA ASP A 38 6.61 -22.55 -43.64
C ASP A 38 5.66 -21.43 -44.04
N ARG A 39 5.78 -21.05 -45.31
CA ARG A 39 5.03 -20.00 -45.99
C ARG A 39 3.80 -20.62 -46.63
N GLY A 40 2.68 -19.90 -46.54
CA GLY A 40 1.71 -19.87 -47.64
C GLY A 40 0.29 -20.24 -47.24
N GLY A 41 -0.64 -19.35 -47.59
CA GLY A 41 -2.06 -19.67 -47.65
C GLY A 41 -2.96 -18.61 -47.06
N GLU A 42 -3.03 -17.43 -47.70
CA GLU A 42 -4.17 -16.53 -47.51
C GLU A 42 -5.45 -17.24 -47.96
N LYS A 43 -6.30 -17.60 -46.99
CA LYS A 43 -7.72 -17.86 -47.23
C LYS A 43 -8.51 -16.90 -46.35
N GLN A 44 -9.14 -15.94 -47.03
CA GLN A 44 -10.20 -15.11 -46.47
C GLN A 44 -11.30 -16.03 -45.95
N GLN A 45 -11.47 -16.09 -44.63
CA GLN A 45 -12.69 -16.53 -43.99
C GLN A 45 -13.28 -15.33 -43.28
N GLN A 46 -14.44 -14.90 -43.78
CA GLN A 46 -15.33 -13.92 -43.18
C GLN A 46 -15.61 -14.33 -41.72
N GLN A 47 -14.96 -13.65 -40.79
CA GLN A 47 -15.40 -13.61 -39.41
C GLN A 47 -16.67 -12.76 -39.37
N HIS A 48 -17.79 -13.43 -39.12
CA HIS A 48 -18.95 -12.79 -38.53
C HIS A 48 -18.48 -11.97 -37.33
N HIS A 49 -18.57 -10.64 -37.44
CA HIS A 49 -18.54 -9.73 -36.30
C HIS A 49 -19.71 -10.13 -35.38
N HIS A 50 -19.46 -11.01 -34.41
CA HIS A 50 -20.20 -10.99 -33.16
C HIS A 50 -19.72 -9.75 -32.42
N GLN A 51 -20.41 -8.65 -32.70
CA GLN A 51 -20.41 -7.47 -31.87
C GLN A 51 -20.91 -7.93 -30.49
N MET A 52 -19.99 -8.07 -29.53
CA MET A 52 -20.36 -8.38 -28.14
C MET A 52 -21.20 -7.23 -27.60
N ASP A 53 -22.33 -7.62 -27.00
CA ASP A 53 -23.32 -6.74 -26.40
C ASP A 53 -22.70 -5.75 -25.39
N PRO A 54 -23.24 -4.52 -25.31
CA PRO A 54 -22.90 -3.61 -24.23
C PRO A 54 -23.31 -4.25 -22.90
N ALA A 55 -22.50 -4.03 -21.86
CA ALA A 55 -22.68 -4.51 -20.48
C ALA A 55 -24.14 -4.85 -20.16
N ALA A 56 -24.46 -6.14 -20.03
CA ALA A 56 -25.79 -6.59 -19.67
C ALA A 56 -26.22 -5.87 -18.39
N GLU A 57 -27.22 -4.99 -18.50
CA GLU A 57 -27.82 -4.31 -17.35
C GLU A 57 -28.32 -5.40 -16.39
N MET A 58 -27.74 -5.44 -15.20
CA MET A 58 -28.14 -6.40 -14.17
C MET A 58 -29.60 -6.14 -13.81
N ASP A 59 -30.41 -7.19 -13.82
CA ASP A 59 -31.83 -7.08 -13.46
C ASP A 59 -31.96 -6.53 -12.04
N THR A 60 -32.94 -5.66 -11.81
CA THR A 60 -33.12 -4.97 -10.53
C THR A 60 -33.31 -5.97 -9.38
N GLY A 61 -34.00 -7.08 -9.63
CA GLY A 61 -34.18 -8.14 -8.65
C GLY A 61 -32.88 -8.89 -8.30
N GLU A 62 -31.97 -9.03 -9.27
CA GLU A 62 -30.65 -9.62 -9.06
C GLU A 62 -29.74 -8.68 -8.25
N LEU A 63 -29.78 -7.38 -8.52
CA LEU A 63 -29.07 -6.36 -7.75
C LEU A 63 -29.52 -6.38 -6.28
N ASP A 64 -30.82 -6.38 -6.02
CA ASP A 64 -31.37 -6.38 -4.66
C ASP A 64 -31.00 -7.66 -3.88
N ALA A 65 -30.95 -8.81 -4.55
CA ALA A 65 -30.52 -10.07 -3.96
C ALA A 65 -29.03 -10.02 -3.58
N LEU A 66 -28.18 -9.52 -4.47
CA LEU A 66 -26.75 -9.35 -4.25
C LEU A 66 -26.47 -8.38 -3.09
N LEU A 67 -27.14 -7.23 -3.05
CA LEU A 67 -26.92 -6.23 -1.99
C LEU A 67 -27.33 -6.77 -0.62
N ARG A 68 -28.42 -7.52 -0.53
CA ARG A 68 -28.84 -8.17 0.72
C ARG A 68 -27.81 -9.21 1.17
N ALA A 69 -27.37 -10.07 0.27
CA ALA A 69 -26.34 -11.06 0.58
C ALA A 69 -25.01 -10.43 0.98
N ALA A 70 -24.60 -9.34 0.31
CA ALA A 70 -23.40 -8.58 0.67
C ALA A 70 -23.52 -7.94 2.06
N ALA A 71 -24.67 -7.36 2.39
CA ALA A 71 -24.95 -6.79 3.71
C ALA A 71 -24.88 -7.86 4.81
N ASP A 72 -25.55 -9.00 4.59
CA ASP A 72 -25.55 -10.12 5.53
C ASP A 72 -24.10 -10.64 5.74
N PHE A 73 -23.34 -10.82 4.67
CA PHE A 73 -21.95 -11.28 4.72
C PHE A 73 -21.04 -10.27 5.44
N ALA A 74 -21.21 -8.98 5.18
CA ALA A 74 -20.44 -7.90 5.82
C ALA A 74 -20.75 -7.78 7.32
N SER A 75 -22.00 -8.02 7.72
CA SER A 75 -22.48 -7.90 9.10
C SER A 75 -21.96 -9.00 10.04
N TYR A 76 -21.38 -10.08 9.50
CA TYR A 76 -20.90 -11.20 10.30
C TYR A 76 -19.75 -10.77 11.25
N PRO A 77 -19.88 -11.07 12.57
CA PRO A 77 -18.82 -10.76 13.52
C PRO A 77 -17.62 -11.71 13.33
N GLY A 78 -16.44 -11.14 13.07
CA GLY A 78 -15.21 -11.91 12.85
C GLY A 78 -14.93 -12.24 11.38
N THR A 79 -14.12 -13.27 11.14
CA THR A 79 -13.70 -13.71 9.80
C THR A 79 -14.52 -14.91 9.35
N HIS A 80 -14.90 -14.95 8.08
CA HIS A 80 -15.55 -16.12 7.48
C HIS A 80 -14.56 -17.26 7.25
N GLY A 81 -15.06 -18.50 7.30
CA GLY A 81 -14.28 -19.68 6.89
C GLY A 81 -14.06 -19.71 5.37
N GLU A 82 -12.99 -20.37 4.94
CA GLU A 82 -12.59 -20.45 3.52
C GLU A 82 -13.70 -21.04 2.63
N ASP A 83 -14.40 -22.09 3.11
CA ASP A 83 -15.50 -22.71 2.37
C ASP A 83 -16.72 -21.80 2.26
N THR A 84 -17.00 -21.00 3.29
CA THR A 84 -18.08 -20.01 3.28
C THR A 84 -17.79 -18.92 2.25
N VAL A 85 -16.54 -18.45 2.17
CA VAL A 85 -16.13 -17.46 1.15
C VAL A 85 -16.26 -18.06 -0.25
N ARG A 86 -15.86 -19.33 -0.44
CA ARG A 86 -15.99 -20.02 -1.73
C ARG A 86 -17.45 -20.13 -2.17
N GLN A 87 -18.33 -20.61 -1.28
CA GLN A 87 -19.77 -20.73 -1.56
C GLN A 87 -20.41 -19.37 -1.87
N PHE A 88 -20.01 -18.33 -1.15
CA PHE A 88 -20.48 -16.97 -1.42
C PHE A 88 -20.08 -16.50 -2.82
N LEU A 89 -18.82 -16.70 -3.22
CA LEU A 89 -18.33 -16.30 -4.55
C LEU A 89 -18.83 -17.18 -5.69
N GLU A 90 -19.25 -18.42 -5.42
CA GLU A 90 -19.97 -19.26 -6.40
C GLU A 90 -21.36 -18.68 -6.72
N GLN A 91 -22.05 -18.13 -5.71
CA GLN A 91 -23.36 -17.50 -5.87
C GLN A 91 -23.27 -16.07 -6.43
N PHE A 92 -22.30 -15.30 -5.92
CA PHE A 92 -22.06 -13.90 -6.29
C PHE A 92 -20.60 -13.73 -6.73
N PRO A 93 -20.29 -14.03 -8.02
CA PRO A 93 -18.92 -13.95 -8.53
C PRO A 93 -18.29 -12.57 -8.35
N LEU A 94 -16.99 -12.55 -8.08
CA LEU A 94 -16.24 -11.32 -7.84
C LEU A 94 -16.46 -10.26 -8.94
N PRO A 95 -16.43 -10.58 -10.25
CA PRO A 95 -16.68 -9.58 -11.29
C PRO A 95 -18.04 -8.89 -11.16
N LYS A 96 -19.08 -9.57 -10.66
CA LYS A 96 -20.39 -8.95 -10.41
C LYS A 96 -20.31 -7.96 -9.25
N LEU A 97 -19.70 -8.35 -8.13
CA LEU A 97 -19.51 -7.46 -6.97
C LEU A 97 -18.70 -6.21 -7.34
N LEU A 98 -17.61 -6.38 -8.08
CA LEU A 98 -16.79 -5.25 -8.57
C LEU A 98 -17.57 -4.38 -9.58
N GLY A 99 -18.37 -5.00 -10.46
CA GLY A 99 -19.25 -4.29 -11.38
C GLY A 99 -20.31 -3.43 -10.67
N VAL A 100 -20.79 -3.85 -9.49
CA VAL A 100 -21.66 -2.99 -8.65
C VAL A 100 -20.91 -1.78 -8.13
N LEU A 101 -19.67 -1.93 -7.64
CA LEU A 101 -18.85 -0.80 -7.22
C LEU A 101 -18.55 0.18 -8.38
N GLN A 102 -18.50 -0.30 -9.62
CA GLN A 102 -18.31 0.53 -10.81
C GLN A 102 -19.58 1.27 -11.22
N SER A 103 -20.70 0.55 -11.32
CA SER A 103 -21.96 1.09 -11.83
C SER A 103 -22.68 1.98 -10.80
N GLN A 104 -22.61 1.63 -9.52
CA GLN A 104 -23.28 2.31 -8.40
C GLN A 104 -22.32 3.18 -7.58
N ALA A 105 -21.20 3.62 -8.16
CA ALA A 105 -20.18 4.44 -7.48
C ALA A 105 -20.72 5.74 -6.86
N ASP A 106 -21.89 6.20 -7.30
CA ASP A 106 -22.53 7.43 -6.84
C ASP A 106 -23.53 7.19 -5.68
N LEU A 107 -23.72 5.93 -5.25
CA LEU A 107 -24.60 5.54 -4.14
C LEU A 107 -23.74 5.10 -2.94
N PRO A 108 -23.51 5.98 -1.93
CA PRO A 108 -22.60 5.70 -0.82
C PRO A 108 -22.94 4.41 -0.06
N GLU A 109 -24.21 4.19 0.28
CA GLU A 109 -24.65 3.02 1.04
C GLU A 109 -24.36 1.70 0.30
N THR A 110 -24.59 1.69 -1.02
CA THR A 110 -24.27 0.54 -1.88
C THR A 110 -22.77 0.28 -1.91
N VAL A 111 -21.98 1.33 -2.12
CA VAL A 111 -20.51 1.25 -2.17
C VAL A 111 -19.96 0.74 -0.84
N GLU A 112 -20.42 1.29 0.28
CA GLU A 112 -19.99 0.89 1.63
C GLU A 112 -20.35 -0.57 1.93
N THR A 113 -21.57 -1.00 1.60
CA THR A 113 -22.03 -2.37 1.81
C THR A 113 -21.18 -3.37 1.02
N VAL A 114 -21.00 -3.13 -0.27
CA VAL A 114 -20.22 -4.02 -1.14
C VAL A 114 -18.74 -3.97 -0.78
N ALA A 115 -18.20 -2.79 -0.41
CA ALA A 115 -16.82 -2.68 0.00
C ALA A 115 -16.53 -3.43 1.31
N ALA A 116 -17.41 -3.33 2.30
CA ALA A 116 -17.31 -4.07 3.56
C ALA A 116 -17.41 -5.59 3.33
N CYS A 117 -18.29 -6.02 2.42
CA CYS A 117 -18.38 -7.43 2.01
C CYS A 117 -17.07 -7.91 1.38
N LEU A 118 -16.52 -7.15 0.44
CA LEU A 118 -15.28 -7.49 -0.25
C LEU A 118 -14.06 -7.47 0.68
N ASP A 119 -14.01 -6.57 1.66
CA ASP A 119 -12.97 -6.57 2.70
C ASP A 119 -12.97 -7.92 3.44
N LYS A 120 -14.14 -8.42 3.84
CA LYS A 120 -14.28 -9.75 4.45
C LYS A 120 -13.84 -10.87 3.52
N VAL A 121 -14.22 -10.82 2.24
CA VAL A 121 -13.80 -11.80 1.24
C VAL A 121 -12.27 -11.83 1.13
N PHE A 122 -11.63 -10.68 0.88
CA PHE A 122 -10.18 -10.59 0.71
C PHE A 122 -9.39 -10.85 1.99
N SER A 123 -10.02 -10.73 3.16
CA SER A 123 -9.39 -11.10 4.42
C SER A 123 -9.15 -12.62 4.58
N SER A 124 -9.84 -13.46 3.79
CA SER A 124 -9.60 -14.92 3.73
C SER A 124 -8.44 -15.28 2.80
N ARG A 125 -7.84 -16.46 2.96
CA ARG A 125 -6.76 -16.90 2.05
C ARG A 125 -7.27 -17.18 0.65
N TYR A 126 -8.46 -17.75 0.53
CA TYR A 126 -9.11 -18.01 -0.75
C TYR A 126 -9.47 -16.71 -1.48
N GLY A 127 -10.03 -15.71 -0.78
CA GLY A 127 -10.30 -14.41 -1.41
C GLY A 127 -9.02 -13.68 -1.80
N ALA A 128 -7.99 -13.70 -0.94
CA ALA A 128 -6.71 -13.07 -1.22
C ALA A 128 -5.97 -13.72 -2.41
N SER A 129 -6.07 -15.04 -2.60
CA SER A 129 -5.42 -15.73 -3.73
C SER A 129 -6.00 -15.35 -5.09
N LEU A 130 -7.18 -14.72 -5.13
CA LEU A 130 -7.77 -14.18 -6.35
C LEU A 130 -7.18 -12.82 -6.74
N LEU A 131 -6.69 -12.04 -5.77
CA LEU A 131 -6.25 -10.65 -5.97
C LEU A 131 -5.21 -10.43 -7.07
N PRO A 132 -4.24 -11.33 -7.33
CA PRO A 132 -3.33 -11.19 -8.46
C PRO A 132 -4.02 -10.99 -9.81
N SER A 133 -5.20 -11.62 -10.00
CA SER A 133 -5.97 -11.48 -11.24
C SER A 133 -6.82 -10.21 -11.32
N TYR A 134 -6.88 -9.44 -10.23
CA TYR A 134 -7.66 -8.21 -10.11
C TYR A 134 -6.76 -7.00 -9.81
N GLY A 135 -5.50 -7.02 -10.26
CA GLY A 135 -4.58 -5.90 -10.11
C GLY A 135 -5.08 -4.58 -10.72
N GLU A 136 -5.82 -4.64 -11.83
CA GLU A 136 -6.47 -3.46 -12.42
C GLU A 136 -7.53 -2.84 -11.50
N PHE A 137 -8.29 -3.66 -10.77
CA PHE A 137 -9.24 -3.18 -9.77
C PHE A 137 -8.51 -2.48 -8.63
N ILE A 138 -7.43 -3.09 -8.12
CA ILE A 138 -6.64 -2.50 -7.02
C ILE A 138 -6.09 -1.15 -7.47
N GLN A 139 -5.46 -1.10 -8.64
CA GLN A 139 -4.91 0.12 -9.22
C GLN A 139 -5.97 1.22 -9.34
N ALA A 140 -7.15 0.87 -9.88
CA ALA A 140 -8.25 1.81 -10.05
C ALA A 140 -8.89 2.25 -8.73
N GLY A 141 -8.89 1.38 -7.72
CA GLY A 141 -9.39 1.69 -6.40
C GLY A 141 -8.46 2.64 -5.65
N LEU A 142 -7.14 2.50 -5.80
CA LEU A 142 -6.18 3.44 -5.23
C LEU A 142 -6.30 4.84 -5.85
N LEU A 143 -6.68 4.93 -7.12
CA LEU A 143 -6.85 6.19 -7.85
C LEU A 143 -8.19 6.88 -7.59
N THR A 144 -9.20 6.18 -7.08
CA THR A 144 -10.57 6.70 -6.95
C THR A 144 -10.70 7.86 -5.95
N ASN A 145 -11.79 8.62 -6.05
CA ASN A 145 -12.16 9.66 -5.09
C ASN A 145 -13.04 9.14 -3.94
N SER A 146 -13.55 7.91 -4.04
CA SER A 146 -14.34 7.29 -2.96
C SER A 146 -13.43 6.73 -1.88
N ASN A 147 -13.53 7.23 -0.64
CA ASN A 147 -12.72 6.74 0.47
C ASN A 147 -12.97 5.25 0.75
N SER A 148 -14.22 4.78 0.70
CA SER A 148 -14.55 3.37 0.95
C SER A 148 -13.89 2.43 -0.07
N ILE A 149 -13.89 2.81 -1.36
CA ILE A 149 -13.23 2.03 -2.42
C ILE A 149 -11.70 2.12 -2.29
N LYS A 150 -11.16 3.30 -1.99
CA LYS A 150 -9.73 3.51 -1.78
C LYS A 150 -9.21 2.70 -0.60
N GLN A 151 -9.95 2.70 0.51
CA GLN A 151 -9.65 1.91 1.70
C GLN A 151 -9.67 0.42 1.39
N LEU A 152 -10.70 -0.07 0.68
CA LEU A 152 -10.75 -1.46 0.21
C LEU A 152 -9.54 -1.81 -0.66
N ALA A 153 -9.15 -0.95 -1.59
CA ALA A 153 -7.99 -1.19 -2.45
C ALA A 153 -6.68 -1.22 -1.64
N CYS A 154 -6.51 -0.33 -0.66
CA CYS A 154 -5.35 -0.35 0.24
C CYS A 154 -5.30 -1.65 1.05
N LYS A 155 -6.44 -2.11 1.60
CA LYS A 155 -6.54 -3.39 2.33
C LYS A 155 -6.32 -4.58 1.40
N ALA A 156 -6.80 -4.52 0.17
CA ALA A 156 -6.53 -5.53 -0.85
C ALA A 156 -5.03 -5.66 -1.13
N VAL A 157 -4.26 -4.57 -1.18
CA VAL A 157 -2.79 -4.64 -1.26
C VAL A 157 -2.20 -5.36 -0.04
N VAL A 158 -2.67 -5.05 1.18
CA VAL A 158 -2.23 -5.75 2.39
C VAL A 158 -2.48 -7.25 2.27
N HIS A 159 -3.68 -7.66 1.85
CA HIS A 159 -4.04 -9.06 1.69
C HIS A 159 -3.31 -9.75 0.52
N LEU A 160 -3.01 -9.03 -0.56
CA LEU A 160 -2.18 -9.50 -1.66
C LEU A 160 -0.79 -9.88 -1.16
N LEU A 161 -0.15 -9.01 -0.38
CA LEU A 161 1.21 -9.23 0.13
C LEU A 161 1.28 -10.28 1.26
N ASP A 162 0.21 -10.44 2.04
CA ASP A 162 0.20 -11.29 3.25
C ASP A 162 -0.42 -12.69 3.01
N LYS A 163 -1.40 -12.80 2.12
CA LYS A 163 -2.31 -13.97 2.07
C LYS A 163 -2.51 -14.59 0.69
N ALA A 164 -2.06 -13.96 -0.40
CA ALA A 164 -2.31 -14.45 -1.77
C ALA A 164 -1.60 -15.77 -2.11
N GLY A 165 -0.77 -16.30 -1.21
CA GLY A 165 -0.09 -17.58 -1.35
C GLY A 165 1.28 -17.42 -1.99
N ASP A 166 1.35 -17.25 -3.31
CA ASP A 166 2.61 -17.08 -4.03
C ASP A 166 3.10 -15.62 -3.96
N ILE A 167 4.13 -15.40 -3.15
CA ILE A 167 4.70 -14.08 -2.93
C ILE A 167 5.34 -13.49 -4.20
N ALA A 168 5.87 -14.33 -5.11
CA ALA A 168 6.45 -13.84 -6.35
C ALA A 168 5.38 -13.28 -7.26
N VAL A 169 4.25 -14.00 -7.40
CA VAL A 169 3.08 -13.54 -8.17
C VAL A 169 2.49 -12.27 -7.55
N ALA A 170 2.43 -12.18 -6.22
CA ALA A 170 1.95 -10.99 -5.53
C ALA A 170 2.83 -9.76 -5.81
N VAL A 171 4.16 -9.92 -5.74
CA VAL A 171 5.12 -8.85 -6.05
C VAL A 171 5.08 -8.47 -7.53
N ASP A 172 4.98 -9.44 -8.45
CA ASP A 172 4.86 -9.19 -9.88
C ASP A 172 3.59 -8.38 -10.20
N THR A 173 2.46 -8.75 -9.60
CA THR A 173 1.20 -7.98 -9.69
C THR A 173 1.41 -6.54 -9.20
N PHE A 174 2.09 -6.39 -8.07
CA PHE A 174 2.35 -5.10 -7.46
C PHE A 174 3.21 -4.18 -8.35
N VAL A 175 4.22 -4.73 -9.01
CA VAL A 175 5.07 -4.02 -9.98
C VAL A 175 4.31 -3.72 -11.28
N GLN A 176 3.64 -4.73 -11.85
CA GLN A 176 2.89 -4.62 -13.11
C GLN A 176 1.85 -3.50 -13.07
N HIS A 177 1.18 -3.32 -11.92
CA HIS A 177 0.16 -2.31 -11.75
C HIS A 177 0.68 -1.01 -11.10
N ASN A 178 1.99 -0.86 -10.94
CA ASN A 178 2.64 0.33 -10.39
C ASN A 178 2.04 0.78 -9.05
N LEU A 179 1.86 -0.17 -8.12
CA LEU A 179 1.11 0.10 -6.89
C LEU A 179 1.89 0.95 -5.88
N TYR A 180 3.23 0.91 -5.87
CA TYR A 180 4.03 1.67 -4.89
C TYR A 180 3.82 3.20 -4.97
N PRO A 181 3.96 3.87 -6.14
CA PRO A 181 3.68 5.30 -6.22
C PRO A 181 2.24 5.67 -5.86
N LEU A 182 1.27 4.81 -6.18
CA LEU A 182 -0.14 5.02 -5.84
C LEU A 182 -0.36 4.95 -4.33
N LEU A 183 0.29 4.01 -3.64
CA LEU A 183 0.25 3.94 -2.18
C LEU A 183 0.90 5.16 -1.53
N ILE A 184 2.03 5.64 -2.06
CA ILE A 184 2.64 6.88 -1.54
C ILE A 184 1.71 8.09 -1.74
N ASN A 185 0.99 8.17 -2.86
CA ASN A 185 -0.04 9.19 -3.02
C ASN A 185 -1.16 9.05 -1.97
N CYS A 186 -1.62 7.82 -1.72
CA CYS A 186 -2.62 7.55 -0.67
C CYS A 186 -2.11 7.91 0.73
N LEU A 187 -0.82 7.72 1.04
CA LEU A 187 -0.22 8.14 2.31
C LEU A 187 -0.24 9.67 2.48
N VAL A 188 0.10 10.39 1.41
CA VAL A 188 0.24 11.85 1.43
C VAL A 188 -1.13 12.54 1.43
N GLU A 189 -2.07 12.04 0.64
CA GLU A 189 -3.38 12.68 0.40
C GLU A 189 -4.53 12.06 1.19
N GLY A 190 -4.37 10.84 1.71
CA GLY A 190 -5.43 10.10 2.41
C GLY A 190 -5.81 10.66 3.77
N ASP A 191 -6.91 10.17 4.33
CA ASP A 191 -7.23 10.39 5.74
C ASP A 191 -6.32 9.55 6.66
N GLU A 192 -6.55 9.64 7.96
CA GLU A 192 -5.77 8.92 8.97
C GLU A 192 -5.85 7.40 8.80
N GLU A 193 -7.04 6.87 8.50
CA GLU A 193 -7.26 5.43 8.37
C GLU A 193 -6.58 4.88 7.12
N ILE A 194 -6.72 5.55 5.98
CA ILE A 194 -6.02 5.18 4.74
C ILE A 194 -4.51 5.22 4.96
N SER A 195 -4.00 6.27 5.61
CA SER A 195 -2.57 6.41 5.90
C SER A 195 -2.04 5.24 6.75
N ALA A 196 -2.79 4.83 7.77
CA ALA A 196 -2.42 3.70 8.63
C ALA A 196 -2.36 2.38 7.86
N ILE A 197 -3.34 2.13 6.97
CA ILE A 197 -3.36 0.92 6.13
C ILE A 197 -2.17 0.92 5.16
N VAL A 198 -1.87 2.07 4.54
CA VAL A 198 -0.73 2.21 3.61
C VAL A 198 0.60 1.97 4.33
N LEU A 199 0.77 2.50 5.54
CA LEU A 199 1.96 2.23 6.37
C LEU A 199 2.12 0.74 6.68
N ASP A 200 1.03 -0.02 6.80
CA ASP A 200 1.10 -1.47 6.97
C ASP A 200 1.44 -2.19 5.65
N ALA A 201 0.83 -1.79 4.54
CA ALA A 201 1.09 -2.34 3.21
C ALA A 201 2.57 -2.20 2.81
N ILE A 202 3.14 -0.99 2.94
CA ILE A 202 4.53 -0.73 2.54
C ILE A 202 5.50 -1.42 3.49
N LYS A 203 5.17 -1.55 4.79
CA LYS A 203 5.99 -2.33 5.73
C LYS A 203 6.06 -3.80 5.30
N ARG A 204 4.93 -4.42 4.98
CA ARG A 204 4.88 -5.82 4.51
C ARG A 204 5.66 -6.00 3.22
N LEU A 205 5.59 -5.03 2.31
CA LEU A 205 6.42 -5.04 1.10
C LEU A 205 7.91 -5.05 1.45
N ALA A 206 8.34 -4.23 2.41
CA ALA A 206 9.74 -4.16 2.83
C ALA A 206 10.23 -5.43 3.56
N GLU A 207 9.33 -6.22 4.15
CA GLU A 207 9.66 -7.52 4.75
C GLU A 207 9.95 -8.60 3.69
N ILE A 208 9.58 -8.36 2.43
CA ILE A 208 9.90 -9.22 1.28
C ILE A 208 11.23 -8.75 0.67
N PRO A 209 12.23 -9.64 0.45
CA PRO A 209 13.53 -9.24 -0.11
C PRO A 209 13.42 -8.46 -1.43
N THR A 210 12.65 -8.97 -2.40
CA THR A 210 12.40 -8.28 -3.68
C THR A 210 11.54 -7.02 -3.52
N GLY A 211 10.73 -6.93 -2.47
CA GLY A 211 9.94 -5.74 -2.17
C GLY A 211 10.79 -4.58 -1.65
N THR A 212 11.90 -4.86 -0.96
CA THR A 212 12.86 -3.81 -0.57
C THR A 212 13.46 -3.12 -1.81
N ASP A 213 13.78 -3.88 -2.86
CA ASP A 213 14.33 -3.33 -4.10
C ASP A 213 13.32 -2.47 -4.87
N ILE A 214 12.02 -2.65 -4.64
CA ILE A 214 10.97 -1.78 -5.20
C ILE A 214 10.95 -0.42 -4.47
N ILE A 215 11.15 -0.42 -3.16
CA ILE A 215 11.15 0.79 -2.33
C ILE A 215 12.47 1.55 -2.49
N PHE A 216 13.59 0.82 -2.53
CA PHE A 216 14.95 1.35 -2.61
C PHE A 216 15.69 0.73 -3.80
N PRO A 217 15.37 1.13 -5.05
CA PRO A 217 15.96 0.52 -6.22
C PRO A 217 17.47 0.83 -6.30
N PRO A 218 18.31 -0.17 -6.61
CA PRO A 218 19.77 -0.03 -6.57
C PRO A 218 20.34 0.93 -7.63
N ASP A 219 19.59 1.20 -8.70
CA ASP A 219 19.94 2.17 -9.74
C ASP A 219 19.50 3.60 -9.40
N GLY A 220 18.80 3.80 -8.28
CA GLY A 220 18.22 5.07 -7.87
C GLY A 220 17.06 5.57 -8.75
N GLN A 221 16.60 4.78 -9.73
CA GLN A 221 15.56 5.18 -10.71
C GLN A 221 14.12 4.93 -10.20
N GLY A 222 13.88 5.13 -8.91
CA GLY A 222 12.58 4.98 -8.27
C GLY A 222 11.92 6.30 -7.86
N LEU A 223 10.73 6.16 -7.26
CA LEU A 223 10.10 7.25 -6.53
C LEU A 223 11.00 7.67 -5.35
N GLN A 224 11.38 8.93 -5.32
CA GLN A 224 12.29 9.48 -4.32
C GLN A 224 11.50 10.14 -3.19
N LEU A 225 11.42 9.48 -2.03
CA LEU A 225 10.64 9.96 -0.87
C LEU A 225 11.03 11.37 -0.40
N ASN A 226 12.31 11.74 -0.50
CA ASN A 226 12.77 13.09 -0.18
C ASN A 226 12.16 14.17 -1.11
N LYS A 227 12.02 13.88 -2.41
CA LYS A 227 11.38 14.79 -3.37
C LYS A 227 9.89 14.91 -3.10
N VAL A 228 9.23 13.80 -2.76
CA VAL A 228 7.82 13.79 -2.36
C VAL A 228 7.64 14.65 -1.10
N ALA A 229 8.47 14.45 -0.08
CA ALA A 229 8.42 15.22 1.17
C ALA A 229 8.65 16.72 0.94
N ALA A 230 9.59 17.11 0.07
CA ALA A 230 9.89 18.50 -0.23
C ALA A 230 8.71 19.27 -0.86
N GLN A 231 7.78 18.56 -1.51
CA GLN A 231 6.59 19.12 -2.18
C GLN A 231 5.31 18.89 -1.37
N SER A 232 5.41 18.27 -0.20
CA SER A 232 4.27 17.83 0.60
C SER A 232 3.85 18.86 1.66
N SER A 233 2.59 18.76 2.09
CA SER A 233 2.11 19.49 3.27
C SER A 233 2.84 19.04 4.54
N SER A 234 2.76 19.84 5.60
CA SER A 234 3.36 19.48 6.91
C SER A 234 2.84 18.14 7.43
N MET A 235 1.53 17.89 7.32
CA MET A 235 0.92 16.63 7.75
C MET A 235 1.47 15.45 6.94
N ALA A 236 1.57 15.60 5.62
CA ALA A 236 2.12 14.58 4.75
C ALA A 236 3.61 14.31 5.02
N ARG A 237 4.41 15.34 5.33
CA ARG A 237 5.80 15.16 5.75
C ARG A 237 5.92 14.35 7.04
N ILE A 238 5.08 14.61 8.04
CA ILE A 238 5.02 13.78 9.26
C ILE A 238 4.65 12.32 8.93
N ARG A 239 3.70 12.07 8.02
CA ARG A 239 3.37 10.70 7.59
C ARG A 239 4.51 10.02 6.85
N ILE A 240 5.29 10.76 6.05
CA ILE A 240 6.51 10.25 5.43
C ILE A 240 7.57 9.92 6.50
N LEU A 241 7.73 10.74 7.54
CA LEU A 241 8.60 10.41 8.67
C LEU A 241 8.13 9.11 9.36
N SER A 242 6.83 8.93 9.58
CA SER A 242 6.26 7.70 10.14
C SER A 242 6.55 6.48 9.26
N LEU A 243 6.47 6.64 7.92
CA LEU A 243 6.86 5.58 6.99
C LEU A 243 8.35 5.24 7.14
N ILE A 244 9.22 6.25 7.20
CA ILE A 244 10.66 6.05 7.38
C ILE A 244 10.94 5.31 8.69
N ALA A 245 10.33 5.71 9.81
CA ALA A 245 10.48 5.02 11.09
C ALA A 245 10.04 3.55 11.01
N LYS A 246 8.87 3.29 10.41
CA LYS A 246 8.31 1.94 10.24
C LYS A 246 9.20 1.05 9.37
N LEU A 247 9.76 1.60 8.29
CA LEU A 247 10.70 0.91 7.39
C LEU A 247 12.07 0.69 8.05
N PHE A 248 12.54 1.64 8.83
CA PHE A 248 13.82 1.55 9.54
C PHE A 248 13.84 0.38 10.52
N GLY A 249 12.70 0.09 11.16
CA GLY A 249 12.51 -1.07 12.01
C GLY A 249 12.30 -2.41 11.28
N ALA A 250 12.15 -2.43 9.95
CA ALA A 250 11.80 -3.65 9.21
C ALA A 250 12.97 -4.63 9.09
N SER A 251 14.17 -4.15 8.74
CA SER A 251 15.39 -4.96 8.68
C SER A 251 16.65 -4.10 8.70
N SER A 252 17.81 -4.69 8.99
CA SER A 252 19.10 -3.98 8.88
C SER A 252 19.41 -3.53 7.44
N CYS A 253 18.94 -4.26 6.43
CA CYS A 253 19.12 -3.90 5.03
C CYS A 253 18.31 -2.64 4.70
N THR A 254 17.05 -2.60 5.12
CA THR A 254 16.16 -1.45 4.94
C THR A 254 16.68 -0.22 5.70
N ALA A 255 17.16 -0.39 6.93
CA ALA A 255 17.78 0.70 7.70
C ALA A 255 19.05 1.26 7.00
N THR A 256 19.86 0.39 6.40
CA THR A 256 21.04 0.79 5.61
C THR A 256 20.62 1.58 4.37
N ALA A 257 19.61 1.12 3.63
CA ALA A 257 19.09 1.80 2.45
C ALA A 257 18.51 3.19 2.78
N ILE A 258 17.82 3.33 3.92
CA ILE A 258 17.32 4.61 4.44
C ILE A 258 18.47 5.60 4.70
N ARG A 259 19.54 5.13 5.35
CA ARG A 259 20.74 5.93 5.60
C ARG A 259 21.40 6.35 4.27
N ASP A 260 21.62 5.40 3.38
CA ASP A 260 22.34 5.64 2.11
C ASP A 260 21.56 6.55 1.17
N SER A 261 20.21 6.53 1.28
CA SER A 261 19.31 7.46 0.59
C SER A 261 19.17 8.82 1.28
N ASN A 262 19.89 9.04 2.39
CA ASN A 262 19.85 10.25 3.20
C ASN A 262 18.43 10.64 3.68
N LEU A 263 17.54 9.67 3.94
CA LEU A 263 16.17 9.97 4.35
C LEU A 263 16.06 10.44 5.81
N LEU A 264 17.08 10.16 6.63
CA LEU A 264 17.15 10.65 8.01
C LEU A 264 17.28 12.17 8.10
N SER A 265 17.78 12.84 7.04
CA SER A 265 17.86 14.31 7.02
C SER A 265 16.48 14.98 7.06
N LEU A 266 15.41 14.27 6.69
CA LEU A 266 14.05 14.79 6.79
C LEU A 266 13.64 15.02 8.26
N PHE A 267 14.13 14.20 9.19
CA PHE A 267 13.95 14.46 10.62
C PHE A 267 14.73 15.70 11.06
N GLU A 268 15.95 15.88 10.55
CA GLU A 268 16.77 17.05 10.87
C GLU A 268 16.09 18.34 10.42
N ASP A 269 15.54 18.36 9.21
CA ASP A 269 14.82 19.51 8.65
C ASP A 269 13.60 19.89 9.51
N GLU A 270 12.82 18.91 9.97
CA GLU A 270 11.64 19.16 10.81
C GLU A 270 11.98 19.58 12.25
N ILE A 271 13.08 19.07 12.80
CA ILE A 271 13.53 19.43 14.16
C ILE A 271 14.23 20.80 14.18
N LYS A 272 14.89 21.17 13.08
CA LYS A 272 15.61 22.43 12.95
C LYS A 272 14.69 23.63 12.76
N ASP A 273 13.51 23.44 12.17
CA ASP A 273 12.51 24.51 11.99
C ASP A 273 11.76 24.81 13.31
N ARG A 274 12.47 25.44 14.24
CA ARG A 274 11.97 25.77 15.60
C ARG A 274 10.86 26.82 15.63
N LYS A 275 10.42 27.33 14.47
CA LYS A 275 9.31 28.28 14.38
C LYS A 275 7.96 27.60 14.58
N ASP A 276 7.85 26.33 14.21
CA ASP A 276 6.64 25.53 14.38
C ASP A 276 6.90 24.43 15.41
N MET A 277 6.57 24.74 16.66
CA MET A 277 6.76 23.81 17.78
C MET A 277 5.89 22.56 17.66
N LEU A 278 4.73 22.63 16.99
CA LEU A 278 3.87 21.46 16.78
C LEU A 278 4.53 20.49 15.79
N LYS A 279 5.07 21.01 14.68
CA LYS A 279 5.84 20.17 13.74
C LYS A 279 7.07 19.56 14.40
N THR A 280 7.81 20.37 15.16
CA THR A 280 8.99 19.91 15.90
C THR A 280 8.59 18.78 16.85
N LEU A 281 7.52 18.95 17.63
CA LEU A 281 7.04 17.93 18.55
C LEU A 281 6.60 16.67 17.80
N SER A 282 5.82 16.78 16.73
CA SER A 282 5.40 15.63 15.91
C SER A 282 6.59 14.86 15.33
N ALA A 283 7.62 15.56 14.85
CA ALA A 283 8.83 14.91 14.34
C ALA A 283 9.62 14.21 15.45
N LEU A 284 9.70 14.81 16.65
CA LEU A 284 10.32 14.18 17.82
C LEU A 284 9.55 12.95 18.30
N GLU A 285 8.21 12.96 18.24
CA GLU A 285 7.40 11.78 18.56
C GLU A 285 7.73 10.60 17.66
N VAL A 286 7.79 10.83 16.34
CA VAL A 286 8.15 9.79 15.37
C VAL A 286 9.62 9.37 15.53
N LEU A 287 10.52 10.31 15.84
CA LEU A 287 11.93 9.99 16.08
C LEU A 287 12.11 9.16 17.36
N TYR A 288 11.26 9.35 18.37
CA TYR A 288 11.25 8.52 19.58
C TYR A 288 10.89 7.06 19.26
N GLU A 289 9.89 6.83 18.41
CA GLU A 289 9.57 5.50 17.89
C GLU A 289 10.75 4.91 17.12
N LEU A 290 11.33 5.68 16.20
CA LEU A 290 12.51 5.23 15.43
C LEU A 290 13.66 4.85 16.38
N ALA A 291 13.94 5.64 17.41
CA ALA A 291 14.99 5.39 18.40
C ALA A 291 14.77 4.10 19.23
N GLU A 292 13.60 3.48 19.19
CA GLU A 292 13.33 2.19 19.85
C GLU A 292 14.02 1.01 19.16
N HIS A 293 14.29 1.12 17.86
CA HIS A 293 14.79 0.00 17.09
C HIS A 293 16.26 -0.34 17.40
N PRO A 294 16.64 -1.64 17.40
CA PRO A 294 18.02 -2.06 17.70
C PRO A 294 19.08 -1.44 16.78
N HIS A 295 18.71 -1.11 15.54
CA HIS A 295 19.62 -0.50 14.56
C HIS A 295 19.86 1.00 14.80
N SER A 296 19.06 1.64 15.64
CA SER A 296 19.00 3.09 15.78
C SER A 296 20.30 3.69 16.29
N ASN A 297 20.95 3.05 17.26
CA ASN A 297 22.22 3.57 17.79
C ASN A 297 23.34 3.49 16.75
N MET A 298 23.33 2.45 15.91
CA MET A 298 24.34 2.25 14.87
C MET A 298 24.33 3.36 13.80
N PHE A 299 23.16 3.96 13.56
CA PHE A 299 22.93 4.90 12.47
C PHE A 299 22.67 6.33 12.95
N LEU A 300 21.78 6.52 13.93
CA LEU A 300 21.40 7.86 14.41
C LEU A 300 22.56 8.59 15.10
N LEU A 301 23.41 7.87 15.86
CA LEU A 301 24.57 8.48 16.52
C LEU A 301 25.63 9.00 15.52
N LYS A 302 25.56 8.56 14.26
CA LYS A 302 26.47 8.99 13.17
C LYS A 302 25.92 10.16 12.35
N THR A 303 24.74 10.66 12.70
CA THR A 303 24.07 11.79 12.02
C THR A 303 24.12 13.05 12.88
N SER A 304 23.76 14.20 12.32
CA SER A 304 23.61 15.46 13.08
C SER A 304 22.38 15.48 14.00
N LEU A 305 21.52 14.46 13.95
CA LEU A 305 20.31 14.39 14.77
C LEU A 305 20.59 14.49 16.27
N LEU A 306 21.65 13.85 16.78
CA LEU A 306 21.98 13.94 18.21
C LEU A 306 22.33 15.37 18.62
N GLN A 307 23.06 16.10 17.76
CA GLN A 307 23.38 17.50 17.99
C GLN A 307 22.11 18.35 17.99
N HIS A 308 21.22 18.15 17.02
CA HIS A 308 19.95 18.88 16.95
C HIS A 308 19.04 18.60 18.15
N ILE A 309 18.96 17.35 18.62
CA ILE A 309 18.25 17.00 19.86
C ILE A 309 18.87 17.74 21.06
N THR A 310 20.20 17.76 21.16
CA THR A 310 20.92 18.45 22.23
C THR A 310 20.67 19.96 22.20
N ASP A 311 20.66 20.55 21.00
CA ASP A 311 20.38 21.97 20.84
C ASP A 311 18.94 22.32 21.22
N VAL A 312 17.97 21.43 20.99
CA VAL A 312 16.58 21.59 21.43
C VAL A 312 16.49 21.54 22.96
N ILE A 313 17.16 20.58 23.60
CA ILE A 313 17.18 20.45 25.08
C ILE A 313 17.72 21.73 25.73
N ASN A 314 18.78 22.29 25.15
CA ASN A 314 19.46 23.48 25.68
C ASN A 314 18.83 24.81 25.27
N ASP A 315 17.79 24.81 24.45
CA ASP A 315 17.11 26.03 24.01
C ASP A 315 16.13 26.53 25.09
N PRO A 316 16.40 27.64 25.78
CA PRO A 316 15.50 28.14 26.82
C PRO A 316 14.17 28.65 26.27
N SER A 317 14.07 28.92 24.97
CA SER A 317 12.86 29.39 24.30
C SER A 317 11.94 28.25 23.85
N ALA A 318 12.44 27.01 23.81
CA ALA A 318 11.64 25.85 23.45
C ALA A 318 10.67 25.45 24.57
N ASP A 319 9.45 25.08 24.18
CA ASP A 319 8.43 24.57 25.10
C ASP A 319 8.98 23.41 25.96
N SER A 320 8.57 23.36 27.24
CA SER A 320 8.98 22.31 28.16
C SER A 320 8.67 20.89 27.66
N ILE A 321 7.56 20.70 26.93
CA ILE A 321 7.15 19.41 26.37
C ILE A 321 8.13 18.98 25.27
N VAL A 322 8.50 19.91 24.38
CA VAL A 322 9.46 19.67 23.29
C VAL A 322 10.83 19.29 23.88
N ARG A 323 11.31 20.03 24.88
CA ARG A 323 12.57 19.72 25.59
C ARG A 323 12.52 18.39 26.33
N SER A 324 11.41 18.08 26.97
CA SER A 324 11.20 16.81 27.67
C SER A 324 11.27 15.65 26.68
N ARG A 325 10.60 15.76 25.53
CA ARG A 325 10.62 14.71 24.51
C ARG A 325 12.00 14.51 23.91
N ALA A 326 12.70 15.60 23.58
CA ALA A 326 14.08 15.55 23.12
C ALA A 326 15.00 14.86 24.14
N SER A 327 14.83 15.15 25.43
CA SER A 327 15.58 14.52 26.52
C SER A 327 15.33 13.00 26.60
N LEU A 328 14.08 12.56 26.43
CA LEU A 328 13.73 11.14 26.40
C LEU A 328 14.37 10.39 25.22
N ILE A 329 14.39 11.02 24.03
CA ILE A 329 15.06 10.44 22.84
C ILE A 329 16.57 10.31 23.10
N SER A 330 17.20 11.36 23.59
CA SER A 330 18.64 11.35 23.93
C SER A 330 18.97 10.25 24.94
N GLY A 331 18.18 10.15 26.02
CA GLY A 331 18.32 9.09 27.02
C GLY A 331 18.19 7.69 26.40
N ARG A 332 17.21 7.48 25.51
CA ARG A 332 17.01 6.20 24.82
C ARG A 332 18.22 5.83 23.95
N LEU A 333 18.70 6.75 23.12
CA LEU A 333 19.86 6.51 22.24
C LEU A 333 21.14 6.22 23.02
N LEU A 334 21.37 6.94 24.12
CA LEU A 334 22.59 6.82 24.92
C LEU A 334 22.52 5.68 25.94
N SER A 335 21.34 5.10 26.22
CA SER A 335 21.18 4.02 27.20
C SER A 335 21.69 2.65 26.72
N SER A 336 21.96 2.50 25.42
CA SER A 336 22.43 1.23 24.85
C SER A 336 23.91 0.99 25.15
N ALA A 337 24.24 -0.25 25.51
CA ALA A 337 25.61 -0.70 25.76
C ALA A 337 26.56 -0.45 24.57
N ASP A 338 26.03 -0.43 23.34
CA ASP A 338 26.80 -0.24 22.11
C ASP A 338 26.93 1.23 21.68
N ALA A 339 26.27 2.17 22.38
CA ALA A 339 26.26 3.58 22.01
C ALA A 339 27.68 4.19 22.04
N PHE A 340 28.42 3.94 23.12
CA PHE A 340 29.78 4.48 23.30
C PHE A 340 30.78 3.88 22.31
N MET A 341 30.67 2.57 22.02
CA MET A 341 31.49 1.90 21.00
C MET A 341 31.22 2.40 19.58
N THR A 342 30.00 2.87 19.32
CA THR A 342 29.61 3.41 18.01
C THR A 342 30.15 4.82 17.80
N ILE A 343 30.09 5.67 18.84
CA ILE A 343 30.60 7.06 18.82
C ILE A 343 32.12 7.10 18.59
N GLU A 344 32.89 6.22 19.22
CA GLU A 344 34.35 6.17 19.06
C GLU A 344 34.82 5.79 17.64
N LYS A 345 33.94 5.20 16.82
CA LYS A 345 34.26 4.70 15.48
C LYS A 345 33.74 5.58 14.34
N SER A 346 33.11 6.71 14.64
CA SER A 346 32.54 7.69 13.69
C SER A 346 33.43 8.91 13.55
#